data_AF-A0AAV8DYH6-F1
#
_entry.id   AF-A0AAV8DYH6-F1
#
_cell.length_a   1.000
_cell.length_b   1.000
_cell.length_c   1.000
_cell.angle_alpha   90.00
_cell.angle_beta   90.00
_cell.angle_gamma   90.00
#
_symmetry.space_group_name_H-M   'P 1'
#
loop_
_entity.id
_entity.type
_entity.pdbx_description
1 polymer ?
#
loop_
_entity_poly.entity_id
_entity_poly.type
_entity_poly.pdbx_seq_one_letter_code
_entity_poly.pdbx_strand_id
1 'polypeptide(L)'
;MFKIEKFSVQKLNTKGRYIQSATFSVGGQDWNLMYYPNGHNQAKKGYASLYLAGYKTNNVAAYWTCTVLNKKGKELWKRESSIFTFNGNSWGYHDYVYKSVLESGVRKDDCLVLKITVTVVKESLQKCV
;
A
#
# COMPACT_ATOMS: atom_id res chain seq x y z
N MET A 1 3.82 9.82 -1.17
CA MET A 1 3.61 9.59 0.28
C MET A 1 2.12 9.40 0.51
N PHE A 2 1.71 8.47 1.35
CA PHE A 2 0.32 8.31 1.78
C PHE A 2 0.21 8.66 3.27
N LYS A 3 -0.53 9.72 3.56
CA LYS A 3 -0.77 10.24 4.91
C LYS A 3 -2.11 9.70 5.41
N ILE A 4 -2.09 8.98 6.53
CA ILE A 4 -3.30 8.51 7.22
C ILE A 4 -3.50 9.43 8.41
N GLU A 5 -4.46 10.34 8.27
CA GLU A 5 -4.81 11.31 9.31
C GLU A 5 -5.85 10.73 10.27
N LYS A 6 -5.85 11.26 11.51
CA LYS A 6 -6.72 10.80 12.59
C LYS A 6 -6.59 9.29 12.81
N PHE A 7 -5.36 8.78 12.85
CA PHE A 7 -5.06 7.35 12.90
C PHE A 7 -5.80 6.65 14.05
N SER A 8 -5.93 7.33 15.20
CA SER A 8 -6.68 6.86 16.36
C SER A 8 -8.15 6.53 16.06
N VAL A 9 -8.78 7.29 15.16
CA VAL A 9 -10.16 7.04 14.67
C VAL A 9 -10.14 5.97 13.59
N GLN A 10 -9.21 6.07 12.66
CA GLN A 10 -9.10 5.14 11.53
C GLN A 10 -8.89 3.69 11.96
N LYS A 11 -8.15 3.46 13.04
CA LYS A 11 -7.93 2.12 13.60
C LYS A 11 -9.15 1.53 14.30
N LEU A 12 -10.24 2.29 14.47
CA LEU A 12 -11.52 1.79 15.02
C LEU A 12 -12.44 1.22 13.93
N ASN A 13 -12.08 1.35 12.66
CA ASN A 13 -12.83 0.78 11.55
C ASN A 13 -13.01 -0.74 11.71
N THR A 14 -14.13 -1.28 11.23
CA THR A 14 -14.35 -2.72 11.27
C THR A 14 -13.40 -3.45 10.32
N LYS A 15 -13.08 -4.71 10.64
CA LYS A 15 -12.31 -5.59 9.74
C LYS A 15 -12.99 -5.63 8.36
N GLY A 16 -12.19 -5.61 7.30
CA GLY A 16 -12.68 -5.53 5.92
C GLY A 16 -13.01 -4.12 5.42
N ARG A 17 -13.00 -3.09 6.29
CA ARG A 17 -13.09 -1.70 5.84
C ARG A 17 -11.70 -1.14 5.56
N TYR A 18 -11.60 -0.36 4.49
CA TYR A 18 -10.36 0.26 4.06
C TYR A 18 -10.47 1.77 3.90
N ILE A 19 -9.31 2.39 3.91
CA ILE A 19 -9.07 3.79 3.60
C ILE A 19 -8.35 3.81 2.27
N GLN A 20 -8.88 4.59 1.34
CA GLN A 20 -8.29 4.74 0.01
C GLN A 20 -7.34 5.94 -0.01
N SER A 21 -6.19 5.79 -0.66
CA SER A 21 -5.35 6.95 -0.99
C SER A 21 -5.98 7.77 -2.12
N ALA A 22 -5.47 9.00 -2.30
CA ALA A 22 -5.63 9.68 -3.58
C ALA A 22 -5.02 8.84 -4.71
N THR A 23 -5.54 9.03 -5.92
CA THR A 23 -4.96 8.46 -7.14
C THR A 23 -3.64 9.14 -7.47
N PHE A 24 -2.66 8.37 -7.94
CA PHE A 24 -1.38 8.86 -8.41
C PHE A 24 -0.92 8.07 -9.63
N SER A 25 -0.15 8.72 -10.52
CA SER A 25 0.23 8.12 -11.80
C SER A 25 1.70 7.68 -11.80
N VAL A 26 1.96 6.45 -12.25
CA VAL A 26 3.30 5.88 -12.42
C VAL A 26 3.32 5.01 -13.67
N GLY A 27 4.32 5.19 -14.53
CA GLY A 27 4.47 4.39 -15.75
C GLY A 27 3.33 4.55 -16.76
N GLY A 28 2.66 5.72 -16.76
CA GLY A 28 1.50 5.98 -17.61
C GLY A 28 0.21 5.31 -17.15
N GLN A 29 0.17 4.81 -15.91
CA GLN A 29 -0.98 4.14 -15.31
C GLN A 29 -1.39 4.84 -14.02
N ASP A 30 -2.68 4.79 -13.70
CA ASP A 30 -3.25 5.35 -12.49
C ASP A 30 -3.42 4.30 -11.41
N TRP A 31 -2.90 4.63 -10.22
CA TRP A 31 -2.85 3.75 -9.08
C TRP A 31 -3.48 4.40 -7.86
N ASN A 32 -4.03 3.60 -6.96
CA ASN A 32 -4.24 4.01 -5.58
C ASN A 32 -3.96 2.85 -4.62
N LEU A 33 -3.97 3.17 -3.33
CA LEU A 33 -3.79 2.20 -2.26
C LEU A 33 -5.08 2.00 -1.50
N MET A 34 -5.30 0.75 -1.10
CA MET A 34 -6.38 0.36 -0.20
C MET A 34 -5.74 -0.17 1.08
N TYR A 35 -5.78 0.65 2.14
CA TYR A 35 -5.23 0.31 3.45
C TYR A 35 -6.35 -0.14 4.38
N TYR A 36 -6.25 -1.35 4.93
CA TYR A 36 -7.22 -1.92 5.86
C TYR A 36 -6.63 -1.91 7.28
N PRO A 37 -7.03 -0.96 8.15
CA PRO A 37 -6.41 -0.80 9.46
C PRO A 37 -6.54 -2.04 10.35
N ASN A 38 -7.66 -2.76 10.23
CA ASN A 38 -7.94 -4.00 10.97
C ASN A 38 -7.89 -5.25 10.10
N GLY A 39 -7.21 -5.15 8.95
CA GLY A 39 -7.03 -6.23 8.02
C GLY A 39 -8.23 -6.45 7.09
N HIS A 40 -7.96 -7.08 5.95
CA HIS A 40 -8.93 -7.63 5.03
C HIS A 40 -9.66 -8.80 5.69
N ASN A 41 -10.78 -9.26 5.13
CA ASN A 41 -11.61 -10.32 5.73
C ASN A 41 -10.83 -11.60 6.04
N GLN A 42 -9.85 -11.93 5.20
CA GLN A 42 -8.97 -13.10 5.33
C GLN A 42 -7.75 -12.88 6.22
N ALA A 43 -7.51 -11.66 6.72
CA ALA A 43 -6.33 -11.37 7.53
C ALA A 43 -6.41 -12.01 8.93
N LYS A 44 -5.26 -12.45 9.44
CA LYS A 44 -5.11 -12.90 10.83
C LYS A 44 -5.29 -11.74 11.80
N LYS A 45 -5.71 -12.04 13.03
CA LYS A 45 -5.84 -11.03 14.09
C LYS A 45 -4.49 -10.33 14.30
N GLY A 46 -4.53 -9.00 14.42
CA GLY A 46 -3.33 -8.19 14.70
C GLY A 46 -2.62 -7.67 13.46
N TYR A 47 -3.00 -8.10 12.26
CA TYR A 47 -2.47 -7.58 11.00
C TYR A 47 -3.36 -6.48 10.41
N ALA A 48 -2.71 -5.49 9.82
CA ALA A 48 -3.31 -4.62 8.82
C ALA A 48 -3.01 -5.17 7.41
N SER A 49 -3.85 -4.82 6.45
CA SER A 49 -3.66 -5.20 5.05
C SER A 49 -3.40 -3.99 4.17
N LEU A 50 -2.70 -4.21 3.07
CA LEU A 50 -2.40 -3.17 2.09
C LEU A 50 -2.43 -3.77 0.68
N TYR A 51 -3.15 -3.09 -0.21
CA TYR A 51 -3.30 -3.45 -1.60
C TYR A 51 -3.02 -2.23 -2.47
N LEU A 52 -2.45 -2.49 -3.65
CA LEU A 52 -2.36 -1.54 -4.74
C LEU A 52 -3.49 -1.87 -5.72
N ALA A 53 -4.22 -0.87 -6.21
CA ALA A 53 -5.20 -1.04 -7.28
C ALA A 53 -4.74 -0.26 -8.51
N GLY A 54 -4.77 -0.91 -9.68
CA GLY A 54 -4.54 -0.29 -10.97
C GLY A 54 -5.88 -0.08 -11.67
N TYR A 55 -6.33 1.17 -11.81
CA TYR A 55 -7.58 1.45 -12.51
C TYR A 55 -7.33 1.53 -14.00
N LYS A 56 -8.19 0.86 -14.78
CA LYS A 56 -8.13 0.86 -16.25
C LYS A 56 -6.78 0.40 -16.82
N THR A 57 -5.97 -0.30 -16.03
CA THR A 57 -4.73 -0.92 -16.53
C THR A 57 -5.09 -2.09 -17.43
N ASN A 58 -4.37 -2.24 -18.53
CA ASN A 58 -4.49 -3.41 -19.41
C ASN A 58 -3.16 -4.16 -19.42
N ASN A 59 -3.11 -5.30 -18.73
CA ASN A 59 -1.95 -6.18 -18.61
C ASN A 59 -0.63 -5.46 -18.24
N VAL A 60 -0.64 -4.72 -17.13
CA VAL A 60 0.54 -3.99 -16.66
C VAL A 60 1.22 -4.74 -15.53
N ALA A 61 2.43 -5.23 -15.76
CA ALA A 61 3.26 -5.80 -14.71
C ALA A 61 3.82 -4.69 -13.81
N ALA A 62 3.59 -4.78 -12.50
CA ALA A 62 4.13 -3.85 -11.53
C ALA A 62 4.39 -4.52 -10.18
N TYR A 63 5.25 -3.91 -9.38
CA TYR A 63 5.40 -4.21 -7.96
C TYR A 63 5.47 -2.91 -7.17
N TRP A 64 5.34 -3.01 -5.85
CA TRP A 64 5.37 -1.86 -4.97
C TRP A 64 6.11 -2.14 -3.68
N THR A 65 6.70 -1.09 -3.13
CA THR A 65 7.31 -1.10 -1.80
C THR A 65 6.55 -0.14 -0.91
N CYS A 66 6.25 -0.56 0.31
CA CYS A 66 5.79 0.36 1.35
C CYS A 66 6.77 0.37 2.53
N THR A 67 7.10 1.58 2.97
CA THR A 67 7.93 1.86 4.13
C THR A 67 7.09 2.62 5.16
N VAL A 68 7.01 2.09 6.37
CA VAL A 68 6.44 2.77 7.54
C VAL A 68 7.51 3.69 8.11
N LEU A 69 7.19 4.98 8.23
CA LEU A 69 8.12 5.98 8.76
C LEU A 69 7.78 6.31 10.22
N ASN A 70 8.80 6.48 11.05
CA ASN A 70 8.63 7.00 12.41
C ASN A 70 8.40 8.52 12.43
N LYS A 71 8.30 9.03 13.67
CA LYS A 71 8.13 10.44 14.03
C LYS A 71 9.22 11.36 13.48
N LYS A 72 10.43 10.84 13.21
CA LYS A 72 11.57 11.57 12.64
C LYS A 72 11.73 11.34 11.14
N GLY A 73 10.79 10.65 10.48
CA GLY A 73 10.87 10.31 9.06
C GLY A 73 11.83 9.16 8.74
N LYS A 74 12.37 8.46 9.75
CA LYS A 74 13.22 7.28 9.55
C LYS A 74 12.37 6.02 9.38
N GLU A 75 12.85 5.09 8.57
CA GLU A 75 12.25 3.77 8.37
C GLU A 75 12.12 2.98 9.69
N LEU A 76 10.92 2.49 9.97
CA LEU A 76 10.64 1.51 11.04
C LEU A 76 10.52 0.10 10.48
N TRP A 77 9.92 0.00 9.30
CA TRP A 77 9.59 -1.25 8.67
C TRP A 77 9.38 -1.01 7.19
N LYS A 78 9.76 -2.00 6.37
CA LYS A 78 9.65 -1.95 4.92
C LYS A 78 9.30 -3.33 4.40
N ARG A 79 8.42 -3.40 3.41
CA ARG A 79 8.16 -4.62 2.65
C ARG A 79 7.86 -4.29 1.20
N GLU A 80 8.50 -5.06 0.33
CA GLU A 80 8.26 -5.07 -1.09
C GLU A 80 7.26 -6.17 -1.45
N SER A 81 6.50 -5.92 -2.51
CA SER A 81 5.57 -6.87 -3.06
C SER A 81 6.23 -7.70 -4.16
N SER A 82 5.70 -8.90 -4.40
CA SER A 82 5.96 -9.61 -5.66
C SER A 82 5.47 -8.79 -6.86
N ILE A 83 6.02 -9.07 -8.03
CA ILE A 83 5.49 -8.55 -9.29
C ILE A 83 4.12 -9.18 -9.53
N PHE A 84 3.16 -8.37 -9.97
CA PHE A 84 1.82 -8.78 -10.34
C PHE A 84 1.39 -8.08 -11.61
N THR A 85 0.64 -8.78 -12.47
CA THR A 85 0.07 -8.23 -13.69
C THR A 85 -1.32 -7.69 -13.42
N PHE A 86 -1.45 -6.37 -13.43
CA PHE A 86 -2.70 -5.65 -13.17
C PHE A 86 -3.53 -5.52 -14.46
N ASN A 87 -4.78 -5.97 -14.39
CA ASN A 87 -5.76 -5.85 -15.46
C ASN A 87 -7.08 -5.26 -14.91
N GLY A 88 -7.00 -4.04 -14.39
CA GLY A 88 -8.15 -3.36 -13.76
C GLY A 88 -8.51 -3.84 -12.36
N ASN A 89 -7.65 -4.63 -11.73
CA ASN A 89 -7.87 -5.23 -10.41
C ASN A 89 -6.92 -4.67 -9.34
N SER A 90 -7.08 -5.15 -8.10
CA SER A 90 -6.19 -4.85 -6.98
C SER A 90 -5.40 -6.07 -6.54
N TRP A 91 -4.18 -5.87 -6.05
CA TRP A 91 -3.34 -6.93 -5.54
C TRP A 91 -2.46 -6.47 -4.37
N GLY A 92 -2.21 -7.37 -3.42
CA GLY A 92 -1.52 -7.06 -2.17
C GLY A 92 -1.61 -8.17 -1.14
N TYR A 93 -1.50 -7.82 0.14
CA TYR A 93 -1.35 -8.80 1.23
C TYR A 93 -2.42 -8.62 2.29
N HIS A 94 -3.12 -9.71 2.62
CA HIS A 94 -4.04 -9.76 3.76
C HIS A 94 -3.26 -9.62 5.09
N ASP A 95 -2.19 -10.38 5.27
CA ASP A 95 -1.29 -10.25 6.43
C ASP A 95 -0.08 -9.40 6.06
N TYR A 96 -0.29 -8.08 5.89
CA TYR A 96 0.77 -7.20 5.41
C TYR A 96 1.79 -6.86 6.51
N VAL A 97 1.29 -6.25 7.60
CA VAL A 97 2.13 -5.73 8.71
C VAL A 97 1.34 -5.77 10.01
N TYR A 98 2.03 -6.04 11.12
CA TYR A 98 1.41 -5.98 12.44
C TYR A 98 0.99 -4.54 12.79
N LYS A 99 -0.20 -4.41 13.39
CA LYS A 99 -0.75 -3.10 13.80
C LYS A 99 0.16 -2.37 14.79
N SER A 100 0.85 -3.09 15.68
CA SER A 100 1.78 -2.50 16.66
C SER A 100 2.94 -1.75 16.00
N VAL A 101 3.44 -2.24 14.86
CA VAL A 101 4.48 -1.55 14.08
C VAL A 101 3.95 -0.22 13.55
N LEU A 102 2.72 -0.20 13.01
CA LEU A 102 2.07 1.01 12.54
C LEU A 102 1.84 2.01 13.68
N GLU A 103 1.32 1.53 14.82
CA GLU A 103 1.08 2.33 16.02
C GLU A 103 2.36 2.98 16.55
N SER A 104 3.50 2.28 16.51
CA SER A 104 4.80 2.84 16.90
C SER A 104 5.26 4.01 16.00
N GLY A 105 4.77 4.05 14.76
CA GLY A 105 5.07 5.08 13.77
C GLY A 105 4.17 6.31 13.83
N VAL A 106 3.06 6.25 14.58
CA VAL A 106 2.10 7.34 14.69
C VAL A 106 2.77 8.57 15.30
N ARG A 107 2.58 9.71 14.64
CA ARG A 107 3.13 11.01 14.99
C ARG A 107 2.28 11.71 16.06
N LYS A 108 2.81 12.78 16.63
CA LYS A 108 2.14 13.53 17.71
C LYS A 108 0.80 14.15 17.27
N ASP A 109 0.65 14.44 15.98
CA ASP A 109 -0.55 14.97 15.33
C ASP A 109 -1.54 13.87 14.91
N ASP A 110 -1.45 12.68 15.51
CA ASP A 110 -2.28 11.49 15.19
C ASP A 110 -2.22 11.10 13.70
N CYS A 111 -1.04 11.25 13.11
CA CYS A 111 -0.79 10.94 11.71
C CYS A 111 0.17 9.77 11.58
N LEU A 112 -0.15 8.82 10.69
CA LEU A 112 0.80 7.83 10.18
C LEU A 112 1.18 8.16 8.74
N VAL A 113 2.45 8.00 8.38
CA VAL A 113 2.91 8.21 7.01
C VAL A 113 3.54 6.95 6.46
N LEU A 114 2.99 6.51 5.32
CA LEU A 114 3.51 5.41 4.52
C LEU A 114 4.20 6.00 3.29
N LYS A 115 5.48 5.66 3.09
CA LYS A 115 6.18 5.95 1.84
C LYS A 115 5.94 4.79 0.88
N ILE A 116 5.44 5.10 -0.30
CA ILE A 116 5.02 4.10 -1.28
C ILE A 116 5.77 4.38 -2.57
N THR A 117 6.44 3.35 -3.08
CA THR A 117 7.06 3.37 -4.39
C THR A 117 6.37 2.31 -5.22
N VAL A 118 5.91 2.66 -6.40
CA VAL A 118 5.40 1.73 -7.40
C VAL A 118 6.41 1.69 -8.54
N THR A 119 6.70 0.49 -9.03
CA THR A 119 7.57 0.27 -10.19
C THR A 119 6.78 -0.49 -11.23
N VAL A 120 6.57 0.14 -12.38
CA VAL A 120 5.99 -0.52 -13.57
C VAL A 120 7.11 -1.18 -14.35
N VAL A 121 6.96 -2.49 -14.58
CA VAL A 121 7.90 -3.29 -15.35
C VAL A 121 7.57 -3.09 -16.83
N LYS A 122 8.50 -2.51 -17.58
CA LYS A 122 8.39 -2.45 -19.04
C LYS A 122 8.99 -3.73 -19.61
N GLU A 123 8.27 -4.40 -20.52
CA GLU A 123 8.91 -5.36 -21.39
C GLU A 123 9.95 -4.62 -22.23
N SER A 124 11.20 -5.06 -22.18
CA SER A 124 12.18 -4.67 -23.17
C SER A 124 11.73 -5.29 -24.49
N LEU A 125 11.31 -4.45 -25.45
CA LEU A 125 11.22 -4.85 -26.85
C LEU A 125 12.64 -5.23 -27.30
N GLN A 126 12.97 -6.51 -27.20
CA GLN A 126 14.11 -7.07 -27.90
C GLN A 126 13.69 -7.13 -29.38
N LYS A 127 13.80 -5.99 -30.07
CA LYS A 127 13.79 -5.99 -31.53
C LYS A 127 15.12 -6.62 -31.95
N CYS A 128 15.13 -7.93 -32.11
CA CYS A 128 16.12 -8.58 -32.97
C CYS A 128 15.83 -8.07 -34.39
N VAL A 129 16.76 -7.26 -34.91
CA VAL A 129 16.86 -6.86 -36.31
C VAL A 129 17.35 -8.07 -37.11
#